data_AF-A0A8T5PV97-F1
#
_entry.id   AF-A0A8T5PV97-F1
#
_cell.length_a   1.000
_cell.length_b   1.000
_cell.length_c   1.000
_cell.angle_alpha   90.00
_cell.angle_beta   90.00
_cell.angle_gamma   90.00
#
_symmetry.space_group_name_H-M   'P 1'
#
loop_
_entity.id
_entity.type
_entity.pdbx_description
1 polymer ?
#
loop_
_entity_poly.entity_id
_entity_poly.type
_entity_poly.pdbx_seq_one_letter_code
_entity_poly.pdbx_strand_id
1 'polypeptide(L)' 'MTTQNKMCLAIQGKVLEAKNGKVLIDCKGEKRAAIAKDIKVEKGDQVLVQFGIVIEKLN' A
#
# COMPACT_ATOMS: atom_id res chain seq x y z
N MET A 1 -7.21 26.14 -12.51
CA MET A 1 -6.12 25.17 -12.32
C MET A 1 -6.24 24.64 -10.90
N THR A 2 -6.52 23.39 -10.58
CA THR A 2 -6.67 22.12 -11.31
C THR A 2 -7.80 21.41 -10.57
N THR A 3 -8.82 20.91 -11.27
CA THR A 3 -9.76 19.96 -10.70
C THR A 3 -8.92 18.79 -10.19
N GLN A 4 -8.76 18.65 -8.88
CA GLN A 4 -8.22 17.41 -8.33
C GLN A 4 -9.25 16.34 -8.65
N ASN A 5 -9.11 15.70 -9.81
CA ASN A 5 -9.61 14.36 -10.03
C ASN A 5 -8.93 13.50 -8.96
N LYS A 6 -9.54 13.40 -7.77
CA LYS A 6 -9.26 12.35 -6.80
C LYS A 6 -9.79 11.04 -7.37
N MET A 7 -9.27 10.63 -8.52
CA MET A 7 -9.23 9.24 -8.88
C MET A 7 -8.43 8.61 -7.75
N CYS A 8 -9.11 7.93 -6.83
CA CYS A 8 -8.48 7.14 -5.78
C CYS A 8 -7.87 5.89 -6.41
N LEU A 9 -6.95 6.10 -7.35
CA LEU A 9 -6.19 5.05 -7.98
C LEU A 9 -5.38 4.36 -6.89
N ALA A 10 -5.39 3.04 -6.91
CA ALA A 10 -4.52 2.27 -6.05
C ALA A 10 -3.06 2.66 -6.31
N ILE A 11 -2.30 2.82 -5.23
CA ILE A 11 -0.90 3.21 -5.27
C ILE A 11 -0.07 1.95 -5.08
N GLN A 12 0.83 1.68 -6.02
CA GLN A 12 1.81 0.62 -5.86
C GLN A 12 2.90 1.03 -4.86
N GLY A 13 3.32 0.10 -4.01
CA GLY A 13 4.46 0.29 -3.13
C GLY A 13 5.10 -1.01 -2.67
N LYS A 14 6.26 -0.89 -2.04
CA LYS A 14 7.02 -2.01 -1.49
C LYS A 14 6.83 -2.10 0.02
N VAL A 15 6.51 -3.28 0.54
CA VAL A 15 6.40 -3.49 1.99
C VAL A 15 7.79 -3.40 2.63
N LEU A 16 7.95 -2.47 3.57
CA LEU A 16 9.15 -2.29 4.38
C LEU A 16 9.09 -3.11 5.67
N GLU A 17 7.91 -3.18 6.28
CA GLU A 17 7.62 -3.93 7.50
C GLU A 17 6.16 -4.41 7.53
N ALA A 18 5.91 -5.58 8.10
CA ALA A 18 4.58 -6.13 8.33
C ALA A 18 4.49 -6.70 9.77
N LYS A 19 3.55 -6.20 10.57
CA LYS A 19 3.34 -6.62 11.97
C LYS A 19 1.85 -6.57 12.32
N ASN A 20 1.28 -7.70 12.74
CA ASN A 20 -0.11 -7.82 13.21
C ASN A 20 -1.14 -7.20 12.24
N GLY A 21 -1.02 -7.47 10.94
CA GLY A 21 -1.91 -6.94 9.90
C GLY A 21 -1.72 -5.45 9.57
N LYS A 22 -0.81 -4.76 10.24
CA LYS A 22 -0.36 -3.40 9.89
C LYS A 22 0.92 -3.48 9.09
N VAL A 23 1.00 -2.69 8.02
CA VAL A 23 2.15 -2.68 7.13
C VAL A 23 2.64 -1.26 6.89
N LEU A 24 3.96 -1.12 6.80
CA LEU A 24 4.62 0.10 6.38
C LEU A 24 5.11 -0.11 4.95
N ILE A 25 4.71 0.77 4.05
CA ILE A 25 4.93 0.63 2.61
C ILE A 25 5.71 1.84 2.11
N ASP A 26 6.68 1.61 1.25
CA ASP A 26 7.37 2.63 0.47
C ASP A 26 6.66 2.85 -0.86
N CYS A 27 6.03 4.00 -1.00
CA CYS A 27 5.39 4.46 -2.22
C CYS A 27 6.28 5.53 -2.87
N LYS A 28 7.25 5.09 -3.68
CA LYS A 28 8.17 5.98 -4.43
C LYS A 28 8.94 6.98 -3.54
N GLY A 29 9.42 6.53 -2.37
CA GLY A 29 10.13 7.34 -1.39
C GLY A 29 9.26 7.89 -0.26
N GLU A 30 7.93 7.78 -0.37
CA GLU A 30 7.01 8.14 0.71
C GLU A 30 6.61 6.93 1.53
N LYS A 31 6.85 6.98 2.85
CA LYS A 31 6.39 5.93 3.77
C LYS A 31 4.91 6.11 4.09
N ARG A 32 4.11 5.07 3.85
CA ARG A 32 2.67 5.04 4.14
C ARG A 32 2.31 3.82 4.98
N ALA A 33 1.50 4.04 6.01
CA ALA A 33 0.90 2.95 6.77
C ALA A 33 -0.35 2.44 6.06
N ALA A 34 -0.51 1.12 6.01
CA ALA A 34 -1.70 0.47 5.50
C ALA A 34 -2.08 -0.76 6.33
N ILE A 35 -3.29 -1.26 6.12
CA ILE A 35 -3.78 -2.50 6.74
C ILE A 35 -3.80 -3.61 5.69
N ALA A 36 -3.16 -4.72 5.99
CA ALA A 36 -3.24 -5.96 5.24
C ALA A 36 -4.09 -6.94 6.08
N LYS A 37 -5.42 -6.89 5.89
CA LYS A 37 -6.37 -7.74 6.64
C LYS A 37 -6.27 -9.19 6.19
N ASP A 38 -6.70 -9.44 4.96
CA ASP A 38 -6.88 -10.79 4.42
C ASP A 38 -5.74 -11.20 3.48
N ILE A 39 -4.87 -10.26 3.14
CA ILE A 39 -3.74 -10.48 2.23
C ILE A 39 -2.47 -10.66 3.07
N LYS A 40 -1.92 -11.87 3.02
CA LYS A 40 -0.65 -12.17 3.67
C LYS A 40 0.48 -11.50 2.88
N VAL A 41 1.15 -10.55 3.51
CA VAL A 41 2.28 -9.82 2.95
C VAL A 41 3.47 -9.83 3.90
N GLU A 42 4.66 -9.81 3.33
CA GLU A 42 5.92 -9.81 4.04
C GLU A 42 6.85 -8.70 3.53
N LYS A 43 7.92 -8.43 4.28
CA LYS A 43 8.90 -7.42 3.90
C LYS A 43 9.50 -7.76 2.54
N GLY A 44 9.44 -6.83 1.60
CA GLY A 44 9.94 -6.98 0.25
C GLY A 44 8.86 -7.08 -0.82
N ASP A 45 7.64 -7.47 -0.44
CA ASP A 45 6.51 -7.63 -1.36
C ASP A 45 6.14 -6.33 -2.07
N GLN A 46 5.73 -6.44 -3.33
CA GLN A 46 5.05 -5.38 -4.05
C GLN A 46 3.55 -5.49 -3.80
N VAL A 47 2.89 -4.37 -3.53
CA VAL A 47 1.47 -4.35 -3.19
C VAL A 47 0.77 -3.14 -3.80
N LEU A 48 -0.53 -3.27 -4.05
CA LEU A 48 -1.43 -2.16 -4.33
C LEU A 48 -2.17 -1.73 -3.06
N VAL A 49 -2.17 -0.43 -2.82
CA VAL A 49 -2.81 0.18 -1.65
C VAL A 49 -3.88 1.15 -2.11
N GLN A 50 -5.09 1.00 -1.59
CA GLN A 50 -6.17 1.93 -1.82
C GLN A 50 -6.84 2.28 -0.50
N PHE A 51 -7.07 3.57 -0.24
CA PHE A 51 -7.64 4.06 1.02
C PHE A 51 -6.95 3.54 2.30
N GLY A 52 -5.63 3.31 2.24
CA GLY A 52 -4.86 2.77 3.37
C GLY A 52 -5.07 1.28 3.63
N ILE A 53 -5.62 0.54 2.67
CA ILE A 53 -5.82 -0.90 2.73
C ILE A 53 -5.02 -1.54 1.60
N VAL A 54 -4.29 -2.61 1.89
CA VAL A 54 -3.68 -3.46 0.87
C VAL A 54 -4.80 -4.24 0.18
N ILE A 55 -4.98 -3.99 -1.11
CA ILE A 55 -6.04 -4.62 -1.91
C ILE A 55 -5.50 -5.76 -2.78
N GLU A 56 -4.19 -5.79 -3.03
CA GLU A 56 -3.56 -6.82 -3.87
C GLU A 56 -2.06 -6.94 -3.56
N LYS A 57 -1.54 -8.17 -3.61
CA LYS A 57 -0.09 -8.45 -3.68
C LYS A 57 0.27 -8.67 -5.15
N LEU A 58 1.23 -7.88 -5.64
CA LEU A 58 1.75 -7.99 -7.00
C LEU A 58 2.91 -8.99 -6.96
N ASN A 59 2.79 -10.07 -7.74
CA ASN A 59 3.83 -11.10 -7.87
C ASN A 59 5.15 -10.54 -8.41
#